data_AF-A0A353SUA1-F1
#
_entry.id   AF-A0A353SUA1-F1
#
_cell.length_a   1.000
_cell.length_b   1.000
_cell.length_c   1.000
_cell.angle_alpha   90.00
_cell.angle_beta   90.00
_cell.angle_gamma   90.00
#
_symmetry.space_group_name_H-M   'P 1'
#
loop_
_entity.id
_entity.type
_entity.pdbx_description
1 polymer ?
#
loop_
_entity_poly.entity_id
_entity_poly.type
_entity_poly.pdbx_seq_one_letter_code
_entity_poly.pdbx_strand_id
1 'polypeptide(L)' 'MSVPPTGKAPWRVMELADVCDRAVEEALNAAAGDGWRFESVHFVTQPGNRRPTMAFLFFTRDTLPKGM' A
#
# COMPACT_ATOMS: atom_id res chain seq x y z
N MET A 1 27.99 -12.20 -14.13
CA MET A 1 26.89 -11.23 -14.35
C MET A 1 25.69 -11.74 -13.59
N SER A 2 25.27 -11.03 -12.53
CA SER A 2 24.09 -11.44 -11.75
C SER A 2 22.86 -11.19 -12.59
N VAL A 3 22.10 -12.24 -12.88
CA VAL A 3 20.78 -12.12 -13.51
C VAL A 3 19.91 -11.29 -12.55
N PRO A 4 19.29 -10.18 -12.99
CA PRO A 4 18.40 -9.44 -12.12
C PRO A 4 17.23 -10.36 -11.73
N PRO A 5 16.77 -10.36 -10.48
CA PRO A 5 15.62 -11.14 -10.07
C PRO A 5 14.42 -10.73 -10.92
N THR A 6 14.03 -11.59 -11.86
CA THR A 6 12.85 -11.43 -12.74
C THR A 6 11.54 -11.77 -12.04
N GLY A 7 11.55 -11.87 -10.70
CA GLY A 7 10.35 -12.03 -9.91
C GLY A 7 9.64 -10.69 -9.79
N LYS A 8 8.50 -10.54 -10.46
CA LYS A 8 7.58 -9.42 -10.20
C LYS A 8 7.33 -9.37 -8.69
N ALA A 9 7.79 -8.29 -8.03
CA ALA A 9 7.53 -8.07 -6.61
C ALA A 9 6.02 -8.28 -6.35
N PRO A 10 5.59 -8.97 -5.27
CA PRO A 10 4.18 -9.15 -4.99
C PRO A 10 3.58 -7.76 -4.71
N TRP A 11 2.38 -7.54 -5.23
CA TRP A 11 1.63 -6.31 -5.03
C TRP A 11 0.43 -6.60 -4.15
N ARG A 12 0.12 -5.66 -3.24
CA ARG A 12 -1.12 -5.66 -2.45
C ARG A 12 -1.79 -4.30 -2.60
N VAL A 13 -3.11 -4.32 -2.73
CA VAL A 13 -3.94 -3.11 -2.72
C VAL A 13 -4.95 -3.26 -1.61
N MET A 14 -5.10 -2.23 -0.78
CA MET A 14 -6.13 -2.17 0.26
C MET A 14 -7.10 -1.03 -0.04
N GLU A 15 -8.38 -1.31 0.10
CA GLU A 15 -9.46 -0.36 -0.12
C GLU A 15 -9.99 0.13 1.24
N LEU A 16 -10.10 1.44 1.42
CA LEU A 16 -10.59 2.06 2.64
C LEU A 16 -11.77 2.95 2.34
N ALA A 17 -12.95 2.60 2.88
CA ALA A 17 -14.16 3.42 2.81
C ALA A 17 -14.19 4.54 3.85
N ASP A 18 -13.53 4.35 5.01
CA ASP A 18 -13.27 5.41 5.97
C ASP A 18 -11.88 6.00 5.72
N VAL A 19 -11.83 7.30 5.47
CA VAL A 19 -10.60 8.04 5.13
C VAL A 19 -10.19 8.99 6.25
N CYS A 20 -10.60 8.72 7.48
CA CYS A 20 -10.04 9.41 8.64
C CYS A 20 -8.56 9.05 8.86
N ASP A 21 -7.84 9.93 9.56
CA ASP A 21 -6.42 9.76 9.87
C ASP A 21 -6.12 8.41 10.53
N ARG A 22 -6.91 8.04 11.53
CA ARG A 22 -6.79 6.80 12.30
C ARG A 22 -6.95 5.57 11.41
N ALA A 23 -7.98 5.53 10.57
CA ALA A 23 -8.24 4.37 9.71
C ALA A 23 -7.09 4.16 8.71
N VAL A 24 -6.53 5.24 8.17
CA VAL A 24 -5.37 5.18 7.28
C VAL A 24 -4.12 4.73 8.04
N GLU A 25 -3.86 5.28 9.23
CA GLU A 25 -2.73 4.89 10.08
C GLU A 25 -2.78 3.41 10.47
N GLU A 26 -3.94 2.91 10.93
CA GLU A 26 -4.14 1.51 11.32
C GLU A 26 -3.89 0.57 10.14
N ALA A 27 -4.40 0.91 8.94
CA ALA A 27 -4.18 0.11 7.74
C ALA A 27 -2.71 0.08 7.31
N LEU A 28 -2.01 1.23 7.37
CA LEU A 28 -0.58 1.32 7.06
C LEU A 28 0.25 0.49 8.05
N ASN A 29 -0.01 0.64 9.35
CA ASN A 29 0.73 -0.06 10.40
C ASN A 29 0.50 -1.57 10.33
N ALA A 30 -0.72 -2.02 10.09
CA ALA A 30 -1.01 -3.45 9.92
C ALA A 30 -0.26 -4.04 8.71
N ALA A 31 -0.33 -3.37 7.54
CA ALA A 31 0.36 -3.83 6.34
C ALA A 31 1.90 -3.82 6.52
N ALA A 32 2.44 -2.79 7.17
CA ALA A 32 3.87 -2.72 7.49
C ALA A 32 4.29 -3.83 8.47
N GLY A 33 3.46 -4.14 9.48
CA GLY A 33 3.67 -5.25 10.40
C GLY A 33 3.68 -6.62 9.71
N ASP A 34 2.89 -6.78 8.66
CA ASP A 34 2.87 -7.95 7.77
C ASP A 34 4.09 -8.01 6.80
N GLY A 35 5.00 -7.03 6.87
CA GLY A 35 6.18 -6.94 6.03
C GLY A 35 5.92 -6.37 4.63
N TRP A 36 4.78 -5.72 4.41
CA TRP A 36 4.54 -4.98 3.17
C TRP A 36 5.18 -3.59 3.24
N ARG A 37 5.75 -3.16 2.11
CA ARG A 37 6.30 -1.83 1.92
C ARG A 37 5.24 -0.94 1.28
N PHE A 38 4.95 0.19 1.92
CA PHE A 38 4.04 1.20 1.34
C PHE A 38 4.66 1.87 0.12
N GLU A 39 3.86 2.04 -0.94
CA GLU A 39 4.26 2.71 -2.18
C GLU A 39 3.50 4.01 -2.40
N SER A 40 2.15 3.94 -2.42
CA SER A 40 1.33 5.12 -2.70
C SER A 40 -0.07 5.00 -2.11
N VAL A 41 -0.73 6.16 -1.96
CA VAL A 41 -2.15 6.27 -1.62
C VAL A 41 -2.86 7.08 -2.69
N HIS A 42 -3.97 6.54 -3.21
CA HIS A 42 -4.83 7.24 -4.16
C HIS A 42 -6.18 7.50 -3.51
N PHE A 43 -6.52 8.77 -3.33
CA PHE A 43 -7.82 9.19 -2.79
C PHE A 43 -8.84 9.34 -3.91
N VAL A 44 -10.05 8.82 -3.68
CA VAL A 44 -11.20 9.05 -4.55
C VAL A 44 -12.01 10.20 -3.98
N THR A 45 -12.23 11.22 -4.80
CA THR A 45 -13.04 12.39 -4.48
C THR A 45 -14.22 12.47 -5.45
N GLN A 46 -15.39 12.84 -4.96
CA GLN A 46 -16.54 13.14 -5.80
C GLN A 46 -16.61 14.64 -6.12
N PRO A 47 -17.13 15.04 -7.30
CA PRO A 47 -17.34 16.44 -7.63
C PRO A 47 -18.15 17.15 -6.54
N GLY A 48 -17.66 18.30 -6.06
CA GLY A 48 -18.32 19.08 -5.00
C GLY A 48 -17.99 18.64 -3.57
N ASN A 49 -17.27 17.54 -3.36
CA ASN A 49 -16.81 17.13 -2.03
C ASN A 49 -15.33 17.47 -1.82
N ARG A 50 -15.02 18.16 -0.73
CA ARG A 50 -13.63 18.50 -0.34
C ARG A 50 -12.93 17.36 0.41
N ARG A 51 -13.68 16.38 0.89
CA ARG A 51 -13.14 15.22 1.62
C ARG A 51 -13.15 13.99 0.72
N PRO A 52 -12.07 13.18 0.71
CA PRO A 52 -12.07 11.88 0.06
C PRO A 52 -13.19 11.00 0.60
N THR A 53 -13.80 10.21 -0.29
CA THR A 53 -14.83 9.23 0.06
C THR A 53 -14.27 7.81 0.12
N MET A 54 -13.09 7.60 -0.45
CA MET A 54 -12.40 6.30 -0.46
C MET A 54 -10.89 6.51 -0.65
N ALA A 55 -10.09 5.56 -0.20
CA ALA A 55 -8.67 5.50 -0.49
C ALA A 55 -8.25 4.11 -0.97
N PHE A 56 -7.29 4.07 -1.88
CA PHE A 56 -6.57 2.85 -2.27
C PHE A 56 -5.12 2.97 -1.81
N LEU A 57 -4.69 2.06 -0.95
CA LEU A 57 -3.30 1.97 -0.49
C LEU A 57 -2.59 0.88 -1.26
N PHE A 58 -1.47 1.23 -1.90
CA PHE A 58 -0.65 0.32 -2.69
C PHE A 58 0.60 -0.08 -1.92
N PHE A 59 0.90 -1.36 -1.95
CA PHE A 59 2.07 -1.93 -1.31
C PHE A 59 2.81 -2.90 -2.22
N THR A 60 4.11 -2.99 -2.02
CA THR A 60 5.00 -3.99 -2.59
C THR A 60 5.57 -4.86 -1.48
N ARG A 61 6.15 -5.99 -1.86
CA ARG A 61 7.03 -6.76 -0.96
C ARG A 61 8.25 -7.21 -1.72
N ASP A 62 9.41 -7.18 -1.09
CA ASP A 62 10.59 -7.77 -1.71
C ASP A 62 10.40 -9.28 -1.78
N THR A 63 10.63 -9.88 -2.96
CA THR A 63 10.64 -11.34 -3.11
C THR A 63 11.95 -11.96 -2.63
N LEU A 64 12.98 -11.15 -2.36
CA LEU A 64 14.26 -11.66 -1.90
C LEU A 64 14.29 -11.76 -0.37
N PRO A 65 14.67 -12.93 0.18
CA PRO A 65 15.00 -13.05 1.59
C PRO A 65 16.07 -12.03 1.95
N LYS A 66 15.84 -11.30 3.04
CA LYS A 66 16.81 -10.37 3.59
C LYS A 66 17.92 -11.20 4.26
N GLY A 67 18.91 -11.61 3.47
CA GLY A 67 20.04 -12.42 3.92
C GLY A 67 20.56 -13.37 2.83
N MET A 68 21.46 -12.86 1.99
CA MET A 68 22.55 -13.63 1.41
C MET A 68 23.86 -13.07 1.96
#